data_AF-A0A1I8Q2F5-F1
#
_entry.id   AF-A0A1I8Q2F5-F1
#
_cell.length_a   1.000
_cell.length_b   1.000
_cell.length_c   1.000
_cell.angle_alpha   90.00
_cell.angle_beta   90.00
_cell.angle_gamma   90.00
#
_symmetry.space_group_name_H-M   'P 1'
#
loop_
_entity.id
_entity.type
_entity.pdbx_description
1 polymer ?
#
loop_
_entity_poly.entity_id
_entity_poly.type
_entity_poly.pdbx_seq_one_letter_code
_entity_poly.pdbx_strand_id
1 'polypeptide(L)'
;MNAVIALCHFCEAHGPSAIFCTQTFRDTKLEDLNLNRPHNATEQTSNSIASKQCAACNSVGPTNGLYSKDNESGATFLSTQMCPLPDVAVLVKQAAVRSLSCEINHNKDGGFVFFGDTSRGHVLSHTFHVSDLQARGFYQLFSIIILMKDKYFLLNTKPFLAEHLRKISLETQNSAKRIKEEEELKGSPRQRRLSGSQQLVQTPRSLIELTGEENIFAVLHSHFSWLLLAGSRFLTEHVTFGNLPWLPPQSTSHPPQQRLTYNITTLPMIQKYETLDDAEEFYSLIPIKQLVKKAEFVSLCYCALTGIKIIVRGDATRTFHFMMCLKKLLPEQMHNLIRVDAQHQHSISADYKIISISNEIAVPIASSSIFRIDFLPELVDGNDILIKWPGTVPNKLPDLLVKLLKAVEETRFTELVLNRHTKVLIEEWKNKVICLNHAKSTNGQNKLKRVLGVQPQDQPLINYWSAHLN
;
A
#
# COMPACT_ATOMS: atom_id res chain seq x y z
N MET A 1 10.51 8.39 -6.71
CA MET A 1 11.21 7.68 -7.78
C MET A 1 12.48 7.18 -7.14
N ASN A 2 12.81 5.88 -7.21
CA ASN A 2 14.07 5.42 -6.64
C ASN A 2 15.20 5.67 -7.65
N ALA A 3 15.79 6.86 -7.55
CA ALA A 3 16.81 7.36 -8.45
C ALA A 3 17.80 8.24 -7.69
N VAL A 4 18.96 8.46 -8.28
CA VAL A 4 19.94 9.45 -7.83
C VAL A 4 20.02 10.55 -8.87
N ILE A 5 19.81 11.79 -8.44
CA ILE A 5 20.06 12.96 -9.28
C ILE A 5 21.38 13.58 -8.85
N ALA A 6 22.30 13.81 -9.79
CA ALA A 6 23.58 14.43 -9.46
C ALA A 6 23.95 15.55 -10.42
N LEU A 7 24.43 16.66 -9.88
CA LEU A 7 25.13 17.70 -10.62
C LEU A 7 26.61 17.30 -10.73
N CYS A 8 27.10 17.28 -11.96
CA CYS A 8 28.46 16.94 -12.33
C CYS A 8 29.15 18.15 -12.95
N HIS A 9 30.45 18.26 -12.73
CA HIS A 9 31.29 19.34 -13.23
C HIS A 9 32.60 18.79 -13.78
N PHE A 10 33.02 19.28 -14.96
CA PHE A 10 34.34 19.03 -15.50
C PHE A 10 35.31 20.10 -14.98
N CYS A 11 36.05 19.77 -13.92
CA CYS A 11 37.07 20.67 -13.38
C CYS A 11 38.36 20.54 -14.20
N GLU A 12 38.94 21.66 -14.65
CA GLU A 12 40.22 21.62 -15.40
C GLU A 12 41.36 20.99 -14.59
N ALA A 13 41.33 21.10 -13.26
CA ALA A 13 42.36 20.55 -12.37
C ALA A 13 42.13 19.07 -11.97
N HIS A 14 40.87 18.66 -11.77
CA HIS A 14 40.52 17.34 -11.21
C HIS A 14 39.79 16.42 -12.19
N GLY A 15 39.39 16.93 -13.35
CA GLY A 15 38.58 16.23 -14.34
C GLY A 15 37.09 16.15 -13.98
N PRO A 16 36.35 15.22 -14.61
CA PRO A 16 34.91 15.06 -14.43
C PRO A 16 34.57 14.47 -13.05
N SER A 17 33.70 15.14 -12.30
CA SER A 17 33.26 14.69 -10.98
C SER A 17 31.81 15.04 -10.71
N ALA A 18 31.12 14.23 -9.90
CA ALA A 18 29.85 14.61 -9.30
C ALA A 18 30.14 15.48 -8.08
N ILE A 19 29.52 16.66 -8.02
CA ILE A 19 29.76 17.66 -6.97
C ILE A 19 28.56 17.82 -6.04
N PHE A 20 27.36 17.37 -6.44
CA PHE A 20 26.16 17.47 -5.61
C PHE A 20 25.17 16.37 -5.98
N CYS A 21 24.82 15.49 -5.05
CA CYS A 21 24.00 14.29 -5.28
C CYS A 21 22.78 14.29 -4.36
N THR A 22 21.58 14.10 -4.90
CA THR A 22 20.32 13.95 -4.16
C THR A 22 19.79 12.53 -4.29
N GLN A 23 19.47 11.91 -3.15
CA GLN A 23 18.92 10.56 -3.06
C GLN A 23 17.60 10.53 -2.28
N THR A 24 16.77 9.53 -2.55
CA THR A 24 15.51 9.30 -1.82
C THR A 24 15.66 8.11 -0.87
N PHE A 25 15.25 8.29 0.38
CA PHE A 25 15.21 7.27 1.42
C PHE A 25 13.77 7.13 1.92
N ARG A 26 13.28 5.90 2.12
CA ARG A 26 11.92 5.63 2.64
C ARG A 26 11.96 4.98 4.01
N ASP A 27 12.71 3.90 4.13
CA ASP A 27 12.79 3.10 5.37
C ASP A 27 14.17 3.14 6.04
N THR A 28 15.17 3.73 5.39
CA THR A 28 16.52 3.90 5.93
C THR A 28 16.54 5.07 6.90
N LYS A 29 16.95 4.85 8.15
CA LYS A 29 17.18 5.95 9.10
C LYS A 29 18.42 6.71 8.65
N LEU A 30 18.37 8.04 8.70
CA LEU A 30 19.53 8.87 8.36
C LEU A 30 20.74 8.55 9.25
N GLU A 31 20.49 8.11 10.50
CA GLU A 31 21.49 7.71 11.49
C GLU A 31 22.33 6.49 11.03
N ASP A 32 21.76 5.63 10.18
CA ASP A 32 22.45 4.45 9.65
C ASP A 32 23.41 4.83 8.50
N LEU A 33 23.32 6.06 7.98
CA LEU A 33 24.22 6.57 6.95
C LEU A 33 25.51 7.04 7.62
N ASN A 34 26.62 6.39 7.29
CA ASN A 34 27.97 6.74 7.75
C ASN A 34 28.49 8.04 7.11
N LEU A 35 27.78 9.17 7.30
CA LEU A 35 28.12 10.50 6.78
C LEU A 35 29.48 11.03 7.30
N ASN A 36 30.01 10.43 8.37
CA ASN A 36 31.23 10.84 9.04
C ASN A 36 32.49 10.06 8.65
N ARG A 37 32.45 9.17 7.64
CA ARG A 37 33.64 8.40 7.25
C ARG A 37 34.38 9.12 6.12
N PRO A 38 35.56 9.75 6.36
CA PRO A 38 36.45 10.09 5.28
C PRO A 38 36.87 8.77 4.61
N HIS A 39 36.50 8.58 3.35
CA HIS A 39 36.96 7.42 2.59
C HIS A 39 38.48 7.52 2.46
N ASN A 40 39.16 6.52 3.05
CA ASN A 40 40.58 6.19 2.96
C ASN A 40 41.33 6.93 1.84
N ALA A 41 42.09 7.97 2.23
CA ALA A 41 43.41 8.14 1.66
C ALA A 41 44.18 6.85 1.99
N THR A 42 44.50 6.06 0.98
CA THR A 42 45.53 5.03 1.08
C THR A 42 46.76 5.68 1.71
N GLU A 43 47.16 5.17 2.87
CA GLU A 43 48.49 5.37 3.42
C GLU A 43 49.50 4.93 2.37
N GLN A 44 50.15 5.89 1.72
CA GLN A 44 51.58 5.84 1.44
C GLN A 44 52.06 7.23 0.99
N THR A 45 53.01 7.73 1.77
CA THR A 45 53.84 8.94 1.62
C THR A 45 53.39 10.19 2.38
N SER A 46 53.98 10.30 3.56
CA SER A 46 54.18 11.50 4.37
C SER A 46 54.75 12.66 3.55
N ASN A 47 53.89 13.60 3.19
CA ASN A 47 54.11 15.05 3.06
C ASN A 47 53.10 15.64 2.08
N SER A 48 51.93 16.07 2.58
CA SER A 48 51.22 17.17 1.92
C SER A 48 50.32 17.90 2.92
N ILE A 49 50.54 19.20 2.95
CA ILE A 49 49.70 20.28 3.48
C ILE A 49 48.22 19.93 3.34
N ALA A 50 47.43 20.17 4.40
CA ALA A 50 45.97 20.07 4.42
C ALA A 50 45.38 20.39 3.02
N SER A 51 44.88 19.36 2.33
CA SER A 51 44.51 19.47 0.92
C SER A 51 43.41 20.52 0.77
N LYS A 52 43.79 21.73 0.33
CA LYS A 52 42.83 22.80 0.03
C LYS A 52 41.81 22.25 -0.95
N GLN A 53 40.56 22.13 -0.52
CA GLN A 53 39.48 21.70 -1.40
C GLN A 53 39.35 22.68 -2.56
N CYS A 54 39.24 22.14 -3.77
CA CYS A 54 39.01 22.94 -4.96
C CYS A 54 37.68 23.67 -4.87
N ALA A 55 37.68 25.00 -4.94
CA ALA A 55 36.46 25.80 -4.84
C ALA A 55 35.43 25.43 -5.93
N ALA A 56 35.86 25.11 -7.16
CA ALA A 56 34.97 24.64 -8.22
C ALA A 56 34.41 23.22 -8.03
N CYS A 57 35.02 22.40 -7.19
CA CYS A 57 34.53 21.04 -6.89
C CYS A 57 33.76 20.96 -5.58
N ASN A 58 33.83 22.01 -4.76
CA ASN A 58 33.18 22.08 -3.47
C ASN A 58 31.73 22.54 -3.63
N SER A 59 30.79 21.82 -3.00
CA SER A 59 29.39 22.21 -2.94
C SER A 59 29.00 22.63 -1.52
N VAL A 60 28.33 21.76 -0.79
CA VAL A 60 27.98 21.93 0.63
C VAL A 60 29.12 21.51 1.56
N GLY A 61 30.17 20.88 1.02
CA GLY A 61 31.28 20.30 1.77
C GLY A 61 31.12 18.78 2.00
N PRO A 62 32.15 18.11 2.52
CA PRO A 62 32.17 16.66 2.69
C PRO A 62 31.32 16.16 3.87
N THR A 63 31.11 17.00 4.89
CA THR A 63 30.42 16.63 6.14
C THR A 63 29.00 17.17 6.23
N ASN A 64 28.63 18.11 5.36
CA ASN A 64 27.32 18.75 5.41
C ASN A 64 26.39 18.13 4.37
N GLY A 65 25.11 18.14 4.67
CA GLY A 65 24.06 17.73 3.75
C GLY A 65 22.80 18.55 3.98
N LEU A 66 21.97 18.61 2.94
CA LEU A 66 20.64 19.21 2.97
C LEU A 66 19.62 18.09 2.96
N TYR A 67 18.61 18.14 3.81
CA TYR A 67 17.54 17.15 3.79
C TYR A 67 16.16 17.79 3.83
N SER A 68 15.20 17.13 3.20
CA SER A 68 13.78 17.47 3.25
C SER A 68 12.95 16.20 3.37
N LYS A 69 11.77 16.30 3.99
CA LYS A 69 10.88 15.16 4.19
C LYS A 69 9.49 15.50 3.68
N ASP A 70 8.93 14.61 2.88
CA ASP A 70 7.52 14.66 2.49
C ASP A 70 6.68 13.90 3.53
N ASN A 71 5.83 14.64 4.26
CA ASN A 71 4.97 14.06 5.30
C ASN A 71 3.90 13.14 4.71
N GLU A 72 3.47 13.38 3.48
CA GLU A 72 2.41 12.58 2.84
C GLU A 72 2.94 11.21 2.43
N SER A 73 4.06 11.15 1.70
CA SER A 73 4.64 9.87 1.26
C SER A 73 5.54 9.20 2.30
N GLY A 74 6.03 9.95 3.30
CA GLY A 74 7.06 9.51 4.24
C GLY A 74 8.47 9.49 3.64
N ALA A 75 8.64 9.91 2.38
CA ALA A 75 9.94 9.94 1.71
C ALA A 75 10.83 11.06 2.27
N THR A 76 12.10 10.74 2.47
CA THR A 76 13.15 11.67 2.88
C THR A 76 14.13 11.85 1.73
N PHE A 77 14.44 13.08 1.36
CA PHE A 77 15.40 13.42 0.32
C PHE A 77 16.65 14.00 0.98
N LEU A 78 17.82 13.46 0.64
CA LEU A 78 19.10 13.91 1.19
C LEU A 78 20.03 14.29 0.05
N SER A 79 20.57 15.51 0.11
CA SER A 79 21.58 16.03 -0.79
C SER A 79 22.92 16.20 -0.10
N THR A 80 23.98 15.67 -0.71
CA THR A 80 25.34 15.66 -0.18
C THR A 80 26.33 15.87 -1.33
N GLN A 81 27.57 16.27 -1.04
CA GLN A 81 28.60 16.40 -2.08
C GLN A 81 28.92 15.04 -2.72
N MET A 82 29.04 14.00 -1.90
CA MET A 82 29.27 12.62 -2.33
C MET A 82 28.13 11.73 -1.83
N CYS A 83 27.74 10.77 -2.65
CA CYS A 83 26.70 9.81 -2.29
C CYS A 83 27.06 9.06 -0.98
N PRO A 84 26.16 9.03 0.02
CA PRO A 84 26.44 8.39 1.31
C PRO A 84 26.58 6.87 1.23
N LEU A 85 25.98 6.23 0.23
CA LEU A 85 26.08 4.80 -0.01
C LEU A 85 27.29 4.51 -0.93
N PRO A 86 28.30 3.73 -0.48
CA PRO A 86 29.53 3.49 -1.26
C PRO A 86 29.29 2.89 -2.64
N ASP A 87 28.42 1.89 -2.74
CA ASP A 87 28.09 1.23 -4.01
C ASP A 87 27.47 2.22 -5.00
N VAL A 88 26.59 3.08 -4.50
CA VAL A 88 25.95 4.14 -5.30
C VAL A 88 26.98 5.21 -5.71
N ALA A 89 27.90 5.56 -4.81
CA ALA A 89 28.95 6.54 -5.09
C ALA A 89 29.85 6.11 -6.25
N VAL A 90 30.20 4.82 -6.34
CA VAL A 90 30.96 4.25 -7.47
C VAL A 90 30.19 4.40 -8.78
N LEU A 91 28.88 4.07 -8.78
CA LEU A 91 28.04 4.17 -9.96
C LEU A 91 27.90 5.63 -10.44
N VAL A 92 27.67 6.56 -9.52
CA VAL A 92 27.56 8.00 -9.83
C VAL A 92 28.89 8.54 -10.36
N LYS A 93 30.03 8.14 -9.79
CA LYS A 93 31.35 8.53 -10.28
C LYS A 93 31.56 8.07 -11.74
N GLN A 94 31.23 6.82 -12.04
CA GLN A 94 31.33 6.30 -13.41
C GLN A 94 30.36 7.00 -14.38
N ALA A 95 29.14 7.30 -13.93
CA ALA A 95 28.15 8.03 -14.71
C ALA A 95 28.61 9.47 -15.03
N ALA A 96 29.23 10.16 -14.05
CA ALA A 96 29.78 11.50 -14.23
C ALA A 96 30.91 11.53 -15.28
N VAL A 97 31.85 10.59 -15.20
CA VAL A 97 32.95 10.45 -16.17
C VAL A 97 32.40 10.25 -17.58
N ARG A 98 31.47 9.30 -17.76
CA ARG A 98 30.88 9.02 -19.07
C ARG A 98 30.12 10.24 -19.60
N SER A 99 29.29 10.85 -18.77
CA SER A 99 28.48 12.00 -19.14
C SER A 99 29.29 13.20 -19.63
N LEU A 100 30.47 13.45 -19.05
CA LEU A 100 31.26 14.64 -19.33
C LEU A 100 32.41 14.38 -20.32
N SER A 101 32.81 13.13 -20.53
CA SER A 101 34.02 12.81 -21.32
C SER A 101 33.79 11.82 -22.47
N CYS A 102 32.74 11.00 -22.45
CA CYS A 102 32.53 9.95 -23.46
C CYS A 102 31.28 10.21 -24.31
N GLU A 103 30.21 10.69 -23.69
CA GLU A 103 28.91 10.81 -24.30
C GLU A 103 28.76 12.21 -24.92
N ILE A 104 28.95 12.31 -26.23
CA ILE A 104 28.96 13.59 -26.94
C ILE A 104 27.55 13.95 -27.36
N ASN A 105 27.16 15.20 -27.07
CA ASN A 105 25.96 15.80 -27.63
C ASN A 105 26.38 16.88 -28.65
N HIS A 106 25.77 16.84 -29.83
CA HIS A 106 26.04 17.83 -30.88
C HIS A 106 25.35 19.18 -30.65
N ASN A 107 24.38 19.26 -29.74
CA ASN A 107 23.63 20.48 -29.48
C ASN A 107 24.31 21.34 -28.39
N LYS A 108 24.69 22.56 -28.73
CA LYS A 108 25.42 23.49 -27.83
C LYS A 108 24.56 24.02 -26.68
N ASP A 109 23.24 24.05 -26.88
CA ASP A 109 22.25 24.55 -25.90
C ASP A 109 21.77 23.47 -24.91
N GLY A 110 22.50 22.37 -24.83
CA GLY A 110 22.19 21.26 -23.96
C GLY A 110 21.17 20.30 -24.57
N GLY A 111 21.33 19.04 -24.24
CA GLY A 111 20.53 17.97 -24.80
C GLY A 111 20.81 16.67 -24.08
N PHE A 112 19.92 15.72 -24.34
CA PHE A 112 19.73 14.57 -23.47
C PHE A 112 20.39 13.35 -24.08
N VAL A 113 21.39 12.82 -23.39
CA VAL A 113 22.00 11.55 -23.75
C VAL A 113 21.54 10.48 -22.77
N PHE A 114 21.04 9.38 -23.31
CA PHE A 114 20.69 8.19 -22.53
C PHE A 114 21.75 7.13 -22.74
N PHE A 115 22.28 6.58 -21.65
CA PHE A 115 23.27 5.51 -21.71
C PHE A 115 23.21 4.63 -20.45
N GLY A 116 23.93 3.51 -20.45
CA GLY A 116 24.06 2.63 -19.30
C GLY A 116 23.68 1.19 -19.59
N ASP A 117 23.80 0.34 -18.58
CA ASP A 117 23.62 -1.10 -18.68
C ASP A 117 23.01 -1.67 -17.39
N THR A 118 22.61 -2.94 -17.41
CA THR A 118 21.96 -3.60 -16.28
C THR A 118 22.84 -3.67 -15.02
N SER A 119 24.17 -3.73 -15.19
CA SER A 119 25.11 -3.85 -14.07
C SER A 119 25.31 -2.51 -13.34
N ARG A 120 25.58 -1.44 -14.10
CA ARG A 120 25.90 -0.10 -13.58
C ARG A 120 24.67 0.79 -13.41
N GLY A 121 23.54 0.40 -13.99
CA GLY A 121 22.34 1.21 -14.08
C GLY A 121 22.31 2.05 -15.37
N HIS A 122 21.17 2.70 -15.56
CA HIS A 122 20.83 3.52 -16.70
C HIS A 122 20.83 5.00 -16.30
N VAL A 123 21.37 5.84 -17.17
CA VAL A 123 21.61 7.25 -16.92
C VAL A 123 20.94 8.08 -18.00
N LEU A 124 20.18 9.08 -17.57
CA LEU A 124 19.74 10.20 -18.40
C LEU A 124 20.62 11.40 -18.05
N SER A 125 21.40 11.89 -19.00
CA SER A 125 22.34 12.99 -18.81
C SER A 125 21.89 14.21 -19.59
N HIS A 126 21.99 15.38 -18.95
CA HIS A 126 21.77 16.70 -19.53
C HIS A 126 23.00 17.59 -19.31
N THR A 127 23.85 17.68 -20.33
CA THR A 127 25.07 18.48 -20.31
C THR A 127 24.81 19.90 -20.79
N PHE A 128 25.37 20.91 -20.12
CA PHE A 128 25.20 22.33 -20.45
C PHE A 128 26.43 23.16 -20.06
N HIS A 129 26.62 24.31 -20.71
CA HIS A 129 27.73 25.23 -20.47
C HIS A 129 27.30 26.38 -19.56
N VAL A 130 28.13 26.73 -18.58
CA VAL A 130 27.96 27.89 -17.70
C VAL A 130 29.03 28.91 -18.05
N SER A 131 28.65 30.19 -18.25
CA SER A 131 29.60 31.24 -18.65
C SER A 131 30.59 31.55 -17.54
N ASP A 132 31.87 31.67 -17.88
CA ASP A 132 32.94 31.98 -16.93
C ASP A 132 34.08 32.73 -17.66
N LEU A 133 34.29 34.01 -17.37
CA LEU A 133 35.36 34.80 -18.01
C LEU A 133 36.80 34.37 -17.69
N GLN A 134 36.99 33.63 -16.60
CA GLN A 134 38.29 33.17 -16.11
C GLN A 134 38.63 31.75 -16.61
N ALA A 135 37.63 30.94 -16.95
CA ALA A 135 37.82 29.60 -17.51
C ALA A 135 38.34 29.62 -18.95
N ARG A 136 39.01 28.54 -19.36
CA ARG A 136 39.45 28.38 -20.74
C ARG A 136 38.23 28.27 -21.67
N GLY A 137 38.22 29.06 -22.74
CA GLY A 137 37.08 29.09 -23.67
C GLY A 137 35.88 29.90 -23.16
N PHE A 138 36.01 30.57 -22.02
CA PHE A 138 34.98 31.43 -21.40
C PHE A 138 33.74 30.70 -20.86
N TYR A 139 33.85 29.40 -20.58
CA TYR A 139 32.78 28.61 -19.98
C TYR A 139 33.33 27.46 -19.11
N GLN A 140 32.50 26.99 -18.19
CA GLN A 140 32.66 25.72 -17.48
C GLN A 140 31.60 24.72 -17.93
N LEU A 141 31.95 23.43 -17.97
CA LEU A 141 31.06 22.36 -18.43
C LEU A 141 30.42 21.64 -17.25
N PHE A 142 29.08 21.66 -17.21
CA PHE A 142 28.27 20.99 -16.20
C PHE A 142 27.37 19.94 -16.83
N SER A 143 26.91 18.98 -16.02
CA SER A 143 25.89 18.02 -16.41
C SER A 143 24.98 17.68 -15.24
N ILE A 144 23.66 17.63 -15.45
CA ILE A 144 22.74 17.00 -14.50
C ILE A 144 22.46 15.59 -15.00
N ILE A 145 22.77 14.60 -14.17
CA ILE A 145 22.52 13.19 -14.45
C ILE A 145 21.42 12.64 -13.55
N ILE A 146 20.60 11.75 -14.09
CA ILE A 146 19.63 10.94 -13.34
C ILE A 146 20.00 9.48 -13.55
N LEU A 147 20.42 8.81 -12.47
CA LEU A 147 20.79 7.40 -12.44
C LEU A 147 19.65 6.55 -11.87
N MET A 148 19.23 5.53 -12.62
CA MET A 148 18.19 4.58 -12.24
C MET A 148 18.58 3.15 -12.59
N LYS A 149 18.10 2.16 -11.82
CA LYS A 149 18.25 0.74 -12.20
C LYS A 149 17.22 0.29 -13.23
N ASP A 150 16.05 0.91 -13.28
CA ASP A 150 15.00 0.57 -14.25
C ASP A 150 15.15 1.38 -15.55
N LYS A 151 15.47 0.68 -16.64
CA LYS A 151 15.58 1.25 -17.99
C LYS A 151 14.26 1.83 -18.49
N TYR A 152 13.19 1.07 -18.38
CA TYR A 152 11.92 1.38 -19.04
C TYR A 152 11.23 2.53 -18.31
N PHE A 153 11.26 2.53 -16.97
CA PHE A 153 10.73 3.65 -16.21
C PHE A 153 11.46 4.95 -16.51
N LEU A 154 12.80 4.94 -16.60
CA LEU A 154 13.59 6.13 -16.93
C LEU A 154 13.28 6.65 -18.35
N LEU A 155 13.13 5.76 -19.34
CA LEU A 155 12.80 6.15 -20.71
C LEU A 155 11.36 6.68 -20.84
N ASN A 156 10.40 6.10 -20.11
CA ASN A 156 9.01 6.55 -20.12
C ASN A 156 8.83 7.89 -19.40
N THR A 157 9.61 8.15 -18.35
CA THR A 157 9.60 9.43 -17.63
C THR A 157 10.50 10.49 -18.28
N LYS A 158 11.33 10.13 -19.27
CA LYS A 158 12.28 11.03 -19.94
C LYS A 158 11.66 12.35 -20.41
N PRO A 159 10.49 12.42 -21.09
CA PRO A 159 9.95 13.69 -21.56
C PRO A 159 9.71 14.69 -20.42
N PHE A 160 9.14 14.21 -19.32
CA PHE A 160 8.91 14.98 -18.10
C PHE A 160 10.23 15.42 -17.46
N LEU A 161 11.19 14.49 -17.28
CA LEU A 161 12.48 14.81 -16.68
C LEU A 161 13.26 15.82 -17.53
N ALA A 162 13.27 15.64 -18.85
CA ALA A 162 13.98 16.49 -19.78
C ALA A 162 13.48 17.93 -19.79
N GLU A 163 12.17 18.14 -19.69
CA GLU A 163 11.61 19.48 -19.57
C GLU A 163 12.14 20.22 -18.34
N HIS A 164 12.13 19.56 -17.18
CA HIS A 164 12.50 20.19 -15.92
C HIS A 164 14.01 20.35 -15.76
N LEU A 165 14.81 19.38 -16.22
CA LEU A 165 16.26 19.51 -16.26
C LEU A 165 16.71 20.69 -17.13
N ARG A 166 16.01 20.94 -18.24
CA ARG A 166 16.26 22.11 -19.09
C ARG A 166 15.95 23.42 -18.37
N LYS A 167 14.87 23.49 -17.59
CA LYS A 167 14.53 24.68 -16.79
C LYS A 167 15.63 24.97 -15.75
N ILE A 168 16.06 23.96 -14.99
CA ILE A 168 17.12 24.09 -13.98
C ILE A 168 18.44 24.55 -14.62
N SER A 169 18.84 23.96 -15.76
CA SER A 169 20.06 24.39 -16.45
C SER A 169 19.94 25.82 -16.96
N LEU A 170 18.77 26.21 -17.50
CA LEU A 170 18.56 27.54 -18.05
C LEU A 170 18.59 28.61 -16.95
N GLU A 171 17.98 28.34 -15.80
CA GLU A 171 18.06 29.22 -14.62
C GLU A 171 19.51 29.41 -14.18
N THR A 172 20.27 28.33 -14.06
CA THR A 172 21.71 28.37 -13.70
C THR A 172 22.51 29.17 -14.73
N GLN A 173 22.26 28.96 -16.03
CA GLN A 173 22.92 29.67 -17.12
C GLN A 173 22.58 31.16 -17.14
N ASN A 174 21.33 31.52 -16.87
CA ASN A 174 20.90 32.93 -16.84
C ASN A 174 21.54 33.69 -15.68
N SER A 175 21.62 33.09 -14.49
CA SER A 175 22.34 33.67 -13.36
C SER A 175 23.81 33.91 -13.69
N ALA A 176 24.47 32.93 -14.33
CA ALA A 176 25.87 33.09 -14.73
C ALA A 176 26.09 34.10 -15.87
N LYS A 177 25.15 34.23 -16.81
CA LYS A 177 25.20 35.27 -17.85
C LYS A 177 25.14 36.66 -17.24
N ARG A 178 24.28 36.88 -16.24
CA ARG A 178 24.20 38.16 -15.50
C ARG A 178 25.55 38.52 -14.86
N ILE A 179 26.17 37.59 -14.14
CA ILE A 179 27.48 37.82 -13.52
C ILE A 179 28.55 38.12 -14.57
N LYS A 180 28.56 37.39 -15.69
CA LYS A 180 29.45 37.67 -16.80
C LYS A 180 29.27 39.09 -17.35
N GLU A 181 28.04 39.52 -17.59
CA GLU A 181 27.73 40.87 -18.10
C GLU A 181 28.22 41.96 -17.12
N GLU A 182 28.01 41.77 -15.82
CA GLU A 182 28.53 42.67 -14.78
C GLU A 182 30.07 42.72 -14.73
N GLU A 183 30.73 41.58 -14.91
CA GLU A 183 32.19 41.50 -14.96
C GLU A 183 32.77 42.15 -16.23
N GLU A 184 32.09 42.02 -17.37
CA GLU A 184 32.46 42.65 -18.64
C GLU A 184 32.34 44.18 -18.58
N LEU A 185 31.29 44.70 -17.93
CA LEU A 185 31.10 46.14 -17.67
C LEU A 185 32.23 46.73 -16.82
N LYS A 186 32.76 45.96 -15.85
CA LYS A 186 33.89 46.37 -15.00
C LYS A 186 35.24 46.35 -15.74
N GLY A 187 35.28 45.89 -17.00
CA GLY A 187 36.44 45.98 -17.89
C GLY A 187 36.78 44.65 -18.54
N SER A 188 36.97 44.67 -19.86
CA SER A 188 37.17 43.49 -20.69
C SER A 188 38.41 42.67 -20.31
N PRO A 189 38.37 41.33 -20.34
CA PRO A 189 39.54 40.47 -20.13
C PRO A 189 40.65 40.69 -21.16
N ARG A 190 40.35 41.28 -22.33
CA ARG A 190 41.36 41.73 -23.31
C ARG A 190 42.04 43.03 -22.85
N GLN A 191 41.27 43.95 -22.29
CA GLN A 191 41.75 45.23 -21.76
C GLN A 191 42.63 45.03 -20.53
N ARG A 192 42.29 44.07 -19.65
CA ARG A 192 43.12 43.65 -18.50
C ARG A 192 44.42 42.93 -18.88
N ARG A 193 44.44 42.23 -20.02
CA ARG A 193 45.65 41.58 -20.58
C ARG A 193 46.60 42.60 -21.22
N LEU A 194 46.06 43.67 -21.81
CA LEU A 194 46.83 44.74 -22.44
C LEU A 194 47.37 45.77 -21.42
N SER A 195 46.75 45.91 -20.24
CA SER A 195 47.13 46.89 -19.21
C SER A 195 48.32 46.51 -18.33
N GLY A 196 49.01 45.38 -18.58
CA GLY A 196 50.17 44.95 -17.79
C GLY A 196 49.86 44.58 -16.33
N SER A 197 48.59 44.59 -15.92
CA SER A 197 48.13 44.07 -14.64
C SER A 197 48.36 42.57 -14.57
N GLN A 198 48.87 42.10 -13.42
CA GLN A 198 49.26 40.73 -13.08
C GLN A 198 48.54 39.64 -13.89
N GLN A 199 49.29 38.68 -14.44
CA GLN A 199 48.75 37.45 -15.01
C GLN A 199 47.77 36.84 -14.01
N LEU A 200 46.46 36.90 -14.33
CA LEU A 200 45.41 36.24 -13.57
C LEU A 200 45.72 34.75 -13.56
N VAL A 201 46.23 34.25 -12.44
CA VAL A 201 46.24 32.82 -12.15
C VAL A 201 44.78 32.37 -12.25
N GLN A 202 44.48 31.49 -13.20
CA GLN A 202 43.12 30.96 -13.36
C GLN A 202 42.78 30.15 -12.10
N THR A 203 41.97 30.74 -11.22
CA THR A 203 41.51 30.06 -10.01
C THR A 203 40.18 29.36 -10.31
N PRO A 204 40.02 28.09 -9.92
CA PRO A 204 38.78 27.36 -10.14
C PRO A 204 37.64 28.00 -9.32
N ARG A 205 36.66 28.61 -9.99
CA ARG A 205 35.52 29.31 -9.36
C ARG A 205 34.43 28.35 -8.92
N SER A 206 33.89 28.56 -7.73
CA SER A 206 32.73 27.81 -7.24
C SER A 206 31.46 28.14 -8.04
N LEU A 207 30.46 27.24 -8.03
CA LEU A 207 29.18 27.52 -8.67
C LEU A 207 28.49 28.77 -8.07
N ILE A 208 28.71 29.01 -6.78
CA ILE A 208 28.22 30.20 -6.07
C ILE A 208 28.82 31.48 -6.68
N GLU A 209 30.12 31.50 -6.93
CA GLU A 209 30.79 32.64 -7.59
C GLU A 209 30.33 32.84 -9.04
N LEU A 210 30.06 31.74 -9.77
CA LEU A 210 29.62 31.82 -11.15
C LEU A 210 28.21 32.41 -11.28
N THR A 211 27.30 32.05 -10.37
CA THR A 211 25.90 32.48 -10.45
C THR A 211 25.60 33.73 -9.62
N GLY A 212 26.45 34.04 -8.64
CA GLY A 212 26.22 35.08 -7.62
C GLY A 212 25.15 34.70 -6.59
N GLU A 213 24.73 33.43 -6.57
CA GLU A 213 23.64 32.94 -5.71
C GLU A 213 24.20 32.12 -4.54
N GLU A 214 24.21 32.69 -3.33
CA GLU A 214 24.73 32.03 -2.12
C GLU A 214 23.99 30.72 -1.80
N ASN A 215 22.68 30.68 -2.07
CA ASN A 215 21.81 29.56 -1.74
C ASN A 215 21.58 28.59 -2.92
N ILE A 216 22.42 28.61 -3.96
CA ILE A 216 22.24 27.80 -5.17
C ILE A 216 22.07 26.31 -4.88
N PHE A 217 22.80 25.75 -3.91
CA PHE A 217 22.69 24.33 -3.55
C PHE A 217 21.39 24.00 -2.80
N ALA A 218 20.82 24.95 -2.06
CA ALA A 218 19.49 24.79 -1.47
C ALA A 218 18.38 24.82 -2.53
N VAL A 219 18.53 25.67 -3.54
CA VAL A 219 17.65 25.71 -4.73
C VAL A 219 17.77 24.41 -5.53
N LEU A 220 18.98 23.92 -5.78
CA LEU A 220 19.18 22.63 -6.45
C LEU A 220 18.62 21.46 -5.62
N HIS A 221 18.78 21.48 -4.31
CA HIS A 221 18.16 20.49 -3.42
C HIS A 221 16.64 20.48 -3.59
N SER A 222 15.98 21.65 -3.59
CA SER A 222 14.53 21.74 -3.72
C SER A 222 14.06 21.20 -5.09
N HIS A 223 14.73 21.58 -6.18
CA HIS A 223 14.42 21.06 -7.52
C HIS A 223 14.63 19.55 -7.63
N PHE A 224 15.76 19.02 -7.14
CA PHE A 224 16.06 17.59 -7.26
C PHE A 224 15.13 16.75 -6.38
N SER A 225 14.82 17.22 -5.17
CA SER A 225 13.86 16.56 -4.28
C SER A 225 12.46 16.56 -4.87
N TRP A 226 12.03 17.70 -5.43
CA TRP A 226 10.76 17.79 -6.14
C TRP A 226 10.71 16.88 -7.37
N LEU A 227 11.78 16.79 -8.17
CA LEU A 227 11.84 15.87 -9.31
C LEU A 227 11.73 14.40 -8.90
N LEU A 228 12.39 14.02 -7.80
CA LEU A 228 12.29 12.66 -7.25
C LEU A 228 10.88 12.33 -6.75
N LEU A 229 10.21 13.31 -6.14
CA LEU A 229 8.84 13.19 -5.65
C LEU A 229 7.83 13.16 -6.80
N ALA A 230 7.83 14.17 -7.68
CA ALA A 230 6.94 14.29 -8.82
C ALA A 230 7.13 13.12 -9.80
N GLY A 231 8.38 12.73 -10.07
CA GLY A 231 8.68 11.54 -10.86
C GLY A 231 8.14 10.24 -10.25
N SER A 232 7.95 10.18 -8.92
CA SER A 232 7.30 9.04 -8.26
C SER A 232 5.80 8.95 -8.52
N ARG A 233 5.16 10.10 -8.76
CA ARG A 233 3.72 10.23 -8.97
C ARG A 233 3.36 10.36 -10.46
N PHE A 234 4.36 10.29 -11.35
CA PHE A 234 4.16 10.50 -12.79
C PHE A 234 3.35 9.38 -13.44
N LEU A 235 3.51 8.14 -12.99
CA LEU A 235 2.70 7.00 -13.42
C LEU A 235 1.96 6.44 -12.20
N THR A 236 0.63 6.51 -12.22
CA THR A 236 -0.24 5.96 -11.17
C THR A 236 -1.06 4.81 -11.73
N GLU A 237 -1.03 3.67 -11.04
CA GLU A 237 -1.88 2.52 -11.38
C GLU A 237 -3.19 2.61 -10.61
N HIS A 238 -4.31 2.50 -11.32
CA HIS A 238 -5.64 2.38 -10.72
C HIS A 238 -6.10 0.93 -10.81
N VAL A 239 -5.92 0.17 -9.73
CA VAL A 239 -6.39 -1.21 -9.62
C VAL A 239 -7.80 -1.20 -9.06
N THR A 240 -8.78 -1.59 -9.89
CA THR A 240 -10.15 -1.81 -9.42
C THR A 240 -10.26 -3.23 -8.87
N PHE A 241 -10.30 -3.33 -7.54
CA PHE A 241 -10.78 -4.55 -6.90
C PHE A 241 -12.30 -4.57 -7.04
N GLY A 242 -12.89 -5.70 -7.44
CA GLY A 242 -14.35 -5.84 -7.48
C GLY A 242 -14.98 -5.68 -6.09
N ASN A 243 -16.29 -5.91 -5.95
CA ASN A 243 -16.93 -5.99 -4.63
C ASN A 243 -16.40 -7.22 -3.87
N LEU A 244 -15.26 -7.06 -3.21
CA LEU A 244 -14.61 -8.10 -2.44
C LEU A 244 -15.46 -8.34 -1.18
N PRO A 245 -15.95 -9.57 -0.93
CA PRO A 245 -16.85 -9.87 0.19
C PRO A 245 -16.26 -9.56 1.58
N TRP A 246 -14.94 -9.44 1.70
CA TRP A 246 -14.23 -9.17 2.96
C TRP A 246 -13.87 -7.69 3.16
N LEU A 247 -14.15 -6.82 2.20
CA LEU A 247 -14.01 -5.38 2.35
C LEU A 247 -15.36 -4.82 2.81
N PRO A 248 -15.43 -4.10 3.94
CA PRO A 248 -16.67 -3.45 4.33
C PRO A 248 -17.14 -2.55 3.18
N PRO A 249 -18.46 -2.50 2.90
CA PRO A 249 -18.98 -1.67 1.83
C PRO A 249 -18.47 -0.25 2.02
N GLN A 250 -17.72 0.27 1.05
CA GLN A 250 -17.28 1.65 1.09
C GLN A 250 -18.54 2.51 1.01
N SER A 251 -18.91 3.13 2.12
CA SER A 251 -19.94 4.16 2.14
C SER A 251 -19.54 5.21 1.11
N THR A 252 -20.42 5.45 0.15
CA THR A 252 -20.22 6.30 -1.04
C THR A 252 -19.94 7.77 -0.73
N SER A 253 -19.76 8.18 0.54
CA SER A 253 -19.55 9.57 0.91
C SER A 253 -18.10 10.01 0.90
N HIS A 254 -17.10 9.19 1.25
CA HIS A 254 -15.68 9.61 1.18
C HIS A 254 -14.75 8.39 1.07
N PRO A 255 -13.75 8.39 0.16
CA PRO A 255 -12.67 7.42 0.26
C PRO A 255 -11.91 7.67 1.57
N PRO A 256 -11.67 6.65 2.41
CA PRO A 256 -10.90 6.84 3.63
C PRO A 256 -9.50 7.33 3.26
N GLN A 257 -9.04 8.41 3.90
CA GLN A 257 -7.69 8.97 3.74
C GLN A 257 -6.57 8.05 4.28
N GLN A 258 -6.90 6.83 4.71
CA GLN A 258 -5.95 5.90 5.28
C GLN A 258 -5.67 4.79 4.26
N ARG A 259 -4.42 4.78 3.78
CA ARG A 259 -3.80 3.62 3.14
C ARG A 259 -4.22 2.36 3.88
N LEU A 260 -4.61 1.33 3.12
CA LEU A 260 -5.02 0.01 3.58
C LEU A 260 -3.93 -0.64 4.46
N THR A 261 -3.92 -0.32 5.75
CA THR A 261 -3.42 -1.22 6.80
C THR A 261 -4.65 -1.85 7.41
N TYR A 262 -4.94 -3.08 6.98
CA TYR A 262 -6.03 -3.89 7.51
C TYR A 262 -5.77 -4.18 8.99
N ASN A 263 -6.50 -3.51 9.89
CA ASN A 263 -6.70 -3.98 11.26
C ASN A 263 -8.07 -4.65 11.33
N ILE A 264 -8.09 -5.96 11.56
CA ILE A 264 -9.28 -6.84 11.64
C ILE A 264 -10.03 -6.66 12.98
N THR A 265 -9.91 -5.52 13.63
CA THR A 265 -10.28 -5.37 15.05
C THR A 265 -11.24 -4.20 15.28
N THR A 266 -12.54 -4.39 14.99
CA THR A 266 -13.59 -3.44 15.43
C THR A 266 -14.88 -4.11 15.92
N LEU A 267 -14.77 -5.26 16.61
CA LEU A 267 -15.85 -5.75 17.49
C LEU A 267 -15.31 -6.07 18.90
N PRO A 268 -15.54 -5.20 19.92
CA PRO A 268 -14.96 -5.32 21.27
C PRO A 268 -15.45 -6.54 22.09
N MET A 269 -16.38 -7.35 21.57
CA MET A 269 -16.92 -8.53 22.25
C MET A 269 -16.34 -9.86 21.74
N ILE A 270 -15.58 -9.85 20.64
CA ILE A 270 -14.90 -11.05 20.09
C ILE A 270 -13.55 -11.28 20.79
N GLN A 271 -12.92 -10.22 21.31
CA GLN A 271 -11.61 -10.28 21.98
C GLN A 271 -11.53 -11.24 23.17
N LYS A 272 -12.65 -11.53 23.86
CA LYS A 272 -12.64 -12.43 25.02
C LYS A 272 -12.40 -13.90 24.64
N TYR A 273 -12.66 -14.28 23.38
CA TYR A 273 -12.58 -15.66 22.89
C TYR A 273 -11.43 -15.87 21.89
N GLU A 274 -10.61 -14.85 21.61
CA GLU A 274 -9.44 -14.93 20.70
C GLU A 274 -8.37 -15.92 21.18
N THR A 275 -8.34 -16.27 22.47
CA THR A 275 -7.42 -17.28 23.02
C THR A 275 -7.86 -18.72 22.74
N LEU A 276 -9.04 -18.92 22.14
CA LEU A 276 -9.59 -20.22 21.73
C LEU A 276 -9.69 -20.38 20.21
N ASP A 277 -9.49 -19.31 19.43
CA ASP A 277 -9.51 -19.34 17.97
C ASP A 277 -8.12 -19.78 17.47
N ASP A 278 -7.89 -21.09 17.36
CA ASP A 278 -6.78 -21.59 16.55
C ASP A 278 -7.03 -21.15 15.09
N ALA A 279 -6.06 -20.46 14.49
CA ALA A 279 -6.18 -19.85 13.16
C ALA A 279 -6.50 -20.84 12.01
N GLU A 280 -6.52 -22.14 12.31
CA GLU A 280 -6.81 -23.23 11.38
C GLU A 280 -8.14 -23.98 11.66
N GLU A 281 -8.91 -23.60 12.69
CA GLU A 281 -10.13 -24.34 13.04
C GLU A 281 -11.32 -23.95 12.14
N PHE A 282 -11.72 -24.87 11.27
CA PHE A 282 -12.83 -24.66 10.35
C PHE A 282 -14.16 -25.02 11.01
N TYR A 283 -14.96 -24.01 11.36
CA TYR A 283 -16.34 -24.21 11.82
C TYR A 283 -17.22 -24.82 10.71
N SER A 284 -17.27 -26.15 10.62
CA SER A 284 -18.04 -26.91 9.64
C SER A 284 -19.38 -27.37 10.23
N LEU A 285 -20.31 -27.81 9.39
CA LEU A 285 -21.61 -28.33 9.87
C LEU A 285 -21.53 -29.78 10.37
N ILE A 286 -20.38 -30.44 10.21
CA ILE A 286 -20.18 -31.85 10.60
C ILE A 286 -20.29 -32.04 12.13
N PRO A 287 -19.63 -31.22 12.98
CA PRO A 287 -19.79 -31.30 14.43
C PRO A 287 -21.26 -31.22 14.88
N ILE A 288 -22.05 -30.30 14.31
CA ILE A 288 -23.48 -30.20 14.64
C ILE A 288 -24.21 -31.50 14.25
N LYS A 289 -23.95 -32.04 13.06
CA LYS A 289 -24.60 -33.28 12.59
C LYS A 289 -24.25 -34.50 13.44
N GLN A 290 -23.02 -34.60 13.93
CA GLN A 290 -22.60 -35.71 14.79
C GLN A 290 -23.27 -35.65 16.17
N LEU A 291 -23.55 -34.42 16.63
CA LEU A 291 -24.07 -34.14 17.96
C LEU A 291 -25.60 -34.31 18.09
N VAL A 292 -26.35 -34.14 16.99
CA VAL A 292 -27.82 -34.18 16.99
C VAL A 292 -28.36 -35.28 16.06
N LYS A 293 -29.57 -35.79 16.31
CA LYS A 293 -30.16 -36.82 15.43
C LYS A 293 -30.44 -36.24 14.05
N LYS A 294 -30.49 -37.10 13.02
CA LYS A 294 -30.73 -36.68 11.62
C LYS A 294 -31.97 -35.79 11.45
N ALA A 295 -33.10 -36.15 12.07
CA ALA A 295 -34.34 -35.37 11.99
C ALA A 295 -34.23 -34.00 12.71
N GLU A 296 -33.51 -33.95 13.83
CA GLU A 296 -33.26 -32.74 14.60
C GLU A 296 -32.32 -31.80 13.84
N PHE A 297 -31.30 -32.34 13.16
CA PHE A 297 -30.38 -31.57 12.32
C PHE A 297 -31.12 -30.84 11.19
N VAL A 298 -32.01 -31.55 10.48
CA VAL A 298 -32.84 -30.96 9.43
C VAL A 298 -33.73 -29.85 9.98
N SER A 299 -34.37 -30.10 11.13
CA SER A 299 -35.23 -29.12 11.80
C SER A 299 -34.47 -27.88 12.25
N LEU A 300 -33.26 -28.07 12.78
CA LEU A 300 -32.36 -26.99 13.22
C LEU A 300 -31.93 -26.11 12.05
N CYS A 301 -31.43 -26.71 10.96
CA CYS A 301 -31.03 -25.96 9.77
C CYS A 301 -32.22 -25.23 9.14
N TYR A 302 -33.41 -25.85 9.10
CA TYR A 302 -34.62 -25.20 8.62
C TYR A 302 -34.98 -23.96 9.47
N CYS A 303 -34.97 -24.11 10.79
CA CYS A 303 -35.25 -23.01 11.71
C CYS A 303 -34.26 -21.86 11.56
N ALA A 304 -32.96 -22.17 11.44
CA ALA A 304 -31.91 -21.17 11.26
C ALA A 304 -32.10 -20.39 9.95
N LEU A 305 -32.36 -21.09 8.84
CA LEU A 305 -32.51 -20.49 7.51
C LEU A 305 -33.80 -19.68 7.32
N THR A 306 -34.84 -19.97 8.11
CA THR A 306 -36.17 -19.33 8.00
C THR A 306 -36.46 -18.32 9.11
N GLY A 307 -35.54 -18.14 10.06
CA GLY A 307 -35.64 -17.10 11.09
C GLY A 307 -36.51 -17.47 12.29
N ILE A 308 -36.77 -18.76 12.50
CA ILE A 308 -37.38 -19.27 13.74
C ILE A 308 -36.36 -19.06 14.87
N LYS A 309 -36.81 -18.59 16.04
CA LYS A 309 -35.90 -18.24 17.13
C LYS A 309 -35.25 -19.50 17.71
N ILE A 310 -33.93 -19.58 17.67
CA ILE A 310 -33.13 -20.67 18.24
C ILE A 310 -32.50 -20.17 19.54
N ILE A 311 -32.75 -20.88 20.63
CA ILE A 311 -32.16 -20.61 21.93
C ILE A 311 -31.31 -21.82 22.34
N VAL A 312 -30.02 -21.56 22.56
CA VAL A 312 -29.02 -22.55 22.99
C VAL A 312 -28.65 -22.25 24.44
N ARG A 313 -28.97 -23.14 25.36
CA ARG A 313 -28.62 -23.03 26.78
C ARG A 313 -27.46 -23.95 27.07
N GLY A 314 -26.41 -23.46 27.72
CA GLY A 314 -25.25 -24.28 28.07
C GLY A 314 -24.07 -23.46 28.56
N ASP A 315 -22.99 -24.15 28.88
CA ASP A 315 -21.71 -23.49 29.15
C ASP A 315 -21.18 -22.77 27.90
N ALA A 316 -20.58 -21.60 28.09
CA ALA A 316 -20.15 -20.74 26.99
C ALA A 316 -19.09 -21.44 26.11
N THR A 317 -18.18 -22.22 26.70
CA THR A 317 -17.11 -22.89 25.95
C THR A 317 -17.64 -23.97 25.01
N ARG A 318 -18.62 -24.75 25.47
CA ARG A 318 -19.27 -25.82 24.69
C ARG A 318 -20.21 -25.28 23.62
N THR A 319 -20.95 -24.22 23.95
CA THR A 319 -21.92 -23.62 23.02
C THR A 319 -21.26 -22.75 21.94
N PHE A 320 -20.04 -22.23 22.18
CA PHE A 320 -19.35 -21.34 21.24
C PHE A 320 -19.15 -21.96 19.85
N HIS A 321 -18.53 -23.15 19.79
CA HIS A 321 -18.29 -23.86 18.52
C HIS A 321 -19.61 -24.12 17.77
N PHE A 322 -20.62 -24.58 18.49
CA PHE A 322 -21.96 -24.83 17.94
C PHE A 322 -22.58 -23.56 17.34
N MET A 323 -22.46 -22.43 18.05
CA MET A 323 -22.95 -21.13 17.59
C MET A 323 -22.20 -20.62 16.35
N MET A 324 -20.87 -20.83 16.29
CA MET A 324 -20.07 -20.45 15.11
C MET A 324 -20.43 -21.29 13.89
N CYS A 325 -20.75 -22.56 14.07
CA CYS A 325 -21.25 -23.41 12.97
C CYS A 325 -22.65 -22.98 12.50
N LEU A 326 -23.58 -22.63 13.41
CA LEU A 326 -24.88 -22.08 13.05
C LEU A 326 -24.78 -20.73 12.32
N LYS A 327 -23.82 -19.89 12.72
CA LYS A 327 -23.53 -18.62 12.05
C LYS A 327 -23.18 -18.79 10.57
N LYS A 328 -22.59 -19.92 10.17
CA LYS A 328 -22.29 -20.22 8.75
C LYS A 328 -23.53 -20.48 7.89
N LEU A 329 -24.70 -20.71 8.49
CA LEU A 329 -25.96 -20.86 7.77
C LEU A 329 -26.57 -19.52 7.34
N LEU A 330 -26.03 -18.39 7.81
CA LEU A 330 -26.54 -17.06 7.51
C LEU A 330 -25.52 -16.21 6.75
N PRO A 331 -25.99 -15.32 5.84
CA PRO A 331 -25.18 -14.25 5.26
C PRO A 331 -24.49 -13.39 6.31
N GLU A 332 -23.33 -12.84 5.97
CA GLU A 332 -22.51 -12.01 6.87
C GLU A 332 -23.27 -10.79 7.41
N GLN A 333 -24.06 -10.13 6.56
CA GLN A 333 -24.91 -9.01 6.97
C GLN A 333 -25.95 -9.37 8.04
N MET A 334 -26.31 -10.64 8.16
CA MET A 334 -27.29 -11.15 9.13
C MET A 334 -26.63 -11.70 10.40
N HIS A 335 -25.30 -11.65 10.53
CA HIS A 335 -24.60 -12.15 11.71
C HIS A 335 -24.88 -11.33 12.97
N ASN A 336 -25.36 -10.09 12.83
CA ASN A 336 -25.85 -9.26 13.92
C ASN A 336 -27.13 -9.82 14.59
N LEU A 337 -27.84 -10.75 13.94
CA LEU A 337 -28.99 -11.45 14.51
C LEU A 337 -28.60 -12.57 15.48
N ILE A 338 -27.29 -12.83 15.62
CA ILE A 338 -26.74 -13.87 16.48
C ILE A 338 -26.13 -13.23 17.72
N ARG A 339 -26.51 -13.72 18.90
CA ARG A 339 -25.91 -13.32 20.17
C ARG A 339 -25.28 -14.53 20.84
N VAL A 340 -23.99 -14.44 21.13
CA VAL A 340 -23.24 -15.47 21.87
C VAL A 340 -23.03 -15.00 23.31
N ASP A 341 -23.13 -15.92 24.27
CA ASP A 341 -22.88 -15.71 25.70
C ASP A 341 -23.69 -14.54 26.29
N ALA A 342 -25.02 -14.63 26.17
CA ALA A 342 -25.92 -13.70 26.83
C ALA A 342 -26.01 -14.03 28.34
N GLN A 343 -25.49 -13.12 29.17
CA GLN A 343 -25.39 -13.27 30.63
C GLN A 343 -26.57 -12.65 31.40
N HIS A 344 -27.48 -11.94 30.72
CA HIS A 344 -28.62 -11.28 31.35
C HIS A 344 -29.93 -11.60 30.61
N GLN A 345 -31.04 -11.67 31.36
CA GLN A 345 -32.37 -11.98 30.80
C GLN A 345 -32.85 -10.91 29.79
N HIS A 346 -32.45 -9.65 29.98
CA HIS A 346 -32.71 -8.56 29.04
C HIS A 346 -31.96 -8.70 27.69
N SER A 347 -30.98 -9.61 27.60
CA SER A 347 -30.27 -9.90 26.35
C SER A 347 -31.06 -10.81 25.41
N ILE A 348 -32.22 -11.34 25.83
CA ILE A 348 -33.16 -12.10 24.97
C ILE A 348 -34.07 -11.11 24.21
N SER A 349 -33.48 -10.10 23.56
CA SER A 349 -34.24 -9.16 22.72
C SER A 349 -35.01 -9.90 21.61
N ALA A 350 -36.10 -9.30 21.12
CA ALA A 350 -36.86 -9.81 19.98
C ALA A 350 -36.05 -9.79 18.67
N ASP A 351 -35.03 -8.92 18.61
CA ASP A 351 -34.22 -8.69 17.41
C ASP A 351 -33.27 -9.85 17.10
N TYR A 352 -32.77 -10.54 18.13
CA TYR A 352 -31.89 -11.70 17.96
C TYR A 352 -32.69 -12.97 17.63
N LYS A 353 -32.23 -13.69 16.61
CA LYS A 353 -32.84 -14.93 16.13
C LYS A 353 -32.11 -16.18 16.61
N ILE A 354 -30.79 -16.12 16.82
CA ILE A 354 -30.02 -17.24 17.37
C ILE A 354 -29.27 -16.74 18.60
N ILE A 355 -29.51 -17.33 19.77
CA ILE A 355 -29.00 -16.83 21.04
C ILE A 355 -28.39 -17.99 21.82
N SER A 356 -27.16 -17.83 22.32
CA SER A 356 -26.65 -18.67 23.40
C SER A 356 -26.71 -17.98 24.76
N ILE A 357 -27.13 -18.72 25.79
CA ILE A 357 -27.35 -18.24 27.16
C ILE A 357 -26.75 -19.22 28.18
N SER A 358 -26.37 -18.68 29.34
CA SER A 358 -25.90 -19.48 30.48
C SER A 358 -27.01 -20.36 31.08
N ASN A 359 -26.60 -21.43 31.75
CA ASN A 359 -27.48 -22.33 32.49
C ASN A 359 -28.28 -21.63 33.61
N GLU A 360 -27.86 -20.47 34.07
CA GLU A 360 -28.51 -19.74 35.17
C GLU A 360 -29.78 -18.98 34.74
N ILE A 361 -29.98 -18.78 33.44
CA ILE A 361 -31.06 -17.92 32.91
C ILE A 361 -32.31 -18.73 32.60
N ALA A 362 -33.48 -18.22 32.99
CA ALA A 362 -34.77 -18.80 32.65
C ALA A 362 -35.07 -18.66 31.14
N VAL A 363 -35.47 -19.77 30.51
CA VAL A 363 -35.70 -19.86 29.06
C VAL A 363 -37.19 -19.98 28.77
N PRO A 364 -37.72 -19.28 27.76
CA PRO A 364 -39.09 -19.49 27.28
C PRO A 364 -39.39 -20.96 26.96
N ILE A 365 -40.67 -21.33 27.07
CA ILE A 365 -41.15 -22.67 26.70
C ILE A 365 -40.99 -22.84 25.18
N ALA A 366 -40.52 -24.02 24.77
CA ALA A 366 -40.43 -24.35 23.35
C ALA A 366 -41.80 -24.29 22.69
N SER A 367 -41.88 -23.65 21.53
CA SER A 367 -43.11 -23.43 20.77
C SER A 367 -42.82 -23.56 19.28
N SER A 368 -43.84 -23.47 18.42
CA SER A 368 -43.61 -23.47 16.97
C SER A 368 -42.67 -22.34 16.52
N SER A 369 -42.59 -21.23 17.27
CA SER A 369 -41.71 -20.09 17.00
C SER A 369 -40.38 -20.10 17.77
N ILE A 370 -40.19 -21.02 18.72
CA ILE A 370 -39.00 -21.10 19.57
C ILE A 370 -38.45 -22.54 19.57
N PHE A 371 -37.29 -22.71 18.93
CA PHE A 371 -36.50 -23.94 18.92
C PHE A 371 -35.49 -23.91 20.07
N ARG A 372 -35.57 -24.86 21.00
CA ARG A 372 -34.73 -24.88 22.20
C ARG A 372 -33.73 -26.03 22.18
N ILE A 373 -32.50 -25.73 22.57
CA ILE A 373 -31.39 -26.67 22.69
C ILE A 373 -30.76 -26.47 24.06
N ASP A 374 -30.75 -27.49 24.91
CA ASP A 374 -30.11 -27.45 26.23
C ASP A 374 -28.91 -28.41 26.24
N PHE A 375 -27.71 -27.88 26.45
CA PHE A 375 -26.50 -28.65 26.73
C PHE A 375 -26.50 -29.01 28.22
N LEU A 376 -26.58 -30.30 28.51
CA LEU A 376 -26.66 -30.81 29.87
C LEU A 376 -25.27 -30.90 30.51
N PRO A 377 -25.15 -30.62 31.82
CA PRO A 377 -23.89 -30.77 32.56
C PRO A 377 -23.51 -32.24 32.79
N GLU A 378 -24.48 -33.15 32.80
CA GLU A 378 -24.30 -34.60 32.94
C GLU A 378 -24.91 -35.34 31.75
N LEU A 379 -24.31 -36.47 31.37
CA LEU A 379 -24.80 -37.33 30.29
C LEU A 379 -26.10 -38.02 30.71
N VAL A 380 -27.20 -37.70 30.05
CA VAL A 380 -28.48 -38.40 30.21
C VAL A 380 -28.71 -39.25 28.97
N ASP A 381 -28.81 -40.56 29.12
CA ASP A 381 -28.98 -41.53 28.02
C ASP A 381 -27.88 -41.48 26.94
N GLY A 382 -26.64 -41.16 27.33
CA GLY A 382 -25.49 -41.10 26.42
C GLY A 382 -25.46 -39.87 25.50
N ASN A 383 -26.45 -38.99 25.61
CA ASN A 383 -26.48 -37.70 24.92
C ASN A 383 -26.27 -36.56 25.92
N ASP A 384 -25.48 -35.58 25.51
CA ASP A 384 -25.16 -34.39 26.28
C ASP A 384 -26.05 -33.19 25.89
N ILE A 385 -27.05 -33.40 25.01
CA ILE A 385 -27.97 -32.38 24.49
C ILE A 385 -29.42 -32.83 24.50
N LEU A 386 -30.30 -31.93 24.93
CA LEU A 386 -31.76 -32.04 24.85
C LEU A 386 -32.33 -31.01 23.86
N ILE A 387 -33.01 -31.47 22.82
CA ILE A 387 -33.66 -30.62 21.81
C ILE A 387 -35.18 -30.65 21.98
N LYS A 388 -35.80 -29.47 21.98
CA LYS A 388 -37.25 -29.31 22.07
C LYS A 388 -37.74 -28.29 21.04
N TRP A 389 -38.55 -28.77 20.10
CA TRP A 389 -39.31 -27.93 19.19
C TRP A 389 -40.60 -28.65 18.77
N PRO A 390 -41.78 -28.14 19.16
CA PRO A 390 -43.07 -28.75 18.80
C PRO A 390 -43.53 -28.39 17.39
N GLY A 391 -42.73 -27.65 16.61
CA GLY A 391 -43.03 -27.34 15.21
C GLY A 391 -42.75 -28.53 14.28
N THR A 392 -43.26 -28.42 13.05
CA THR A 392 -43.07 -29.44 12.01
C THR A 392 -42.35 -28.84 10.81
N VAL A 393 -41.37 -29.57 10.29
CA VAL A 393 -40.72 -29.21 9.02
C VAL A 393 -41.67 -29.53 7.86
N PRO A 394 -41.80 -28.66 6.85
CA PRO A 394 -42.65 -28.94 5.68
C PRO A 394 -42.15 -30.15 4.87
N ASN A 395 -43.08 -30.86 4.22
CA ASN A 395 -42.77 -32.02 3.37
C ASN A 395 -41.83 -31.67 2.19
N LYS A 396 -41.89 -30.42 1.70
CA LYS A 396 -40.96 -29.88 0.70
C LYS A 396 -40.05 -28.86 1.35
N LEU A 397 -38.75 -29.15 1.34
CA LEU A 397 -37.71 -28.29 1.93
C LEU A 397 -37.24 -27.22 0.95
N PRO A 398 -36.80 -26.04 1.44
CA PRO A 398 -36.12 -25.06 0.61
C PRO A 398 -34.92 -25.65 -0.12
N ASP A 399 -34.67 -25.26 -1.37
CA ASP A 399 -33.59 -25.81 -2.20
C ASP A 399 -32.20 -25.58 -1.60
N LEU A 400 -31.97 -24.44 -0.96
CA LEU A 400 -30.73 -24.20 -0.19
C LEU A 400 -30.53 -25.28 0.89
N LEU A 401 -31.57 -25.59 1.65
CA LEU A 401 -31.50 -26.59 2.71
C LEU A 401 -31.23 -27.98 2.12
N VAL A 402 -31.90 -28.36 1.03
CA VAL A 402 -31.65 -29.64 0.36
C VAL A 402 -30.19 -29.76 -0.10
N LYS A 403 -29.64 -28.69 -0.69
CA LYS A 403 -28.23 -28.65 -1.13
C LYS A 403 -27.26 -28.76 0.04
N LEU A 404 -27.52 -28.05 1.14
CA LEU A 404 -26.71 -28.14 2.36
C LEU A 404 -26.73 -29.55 2.96
N LEU A 405 -27.91 -30.17 3.06
CA LEU A 405 -28.04 -31.54 3.58
C LEU A 405 -27.26 -32.54 2.73
N LYS A 406 -27.35 -32.44 1.40
CA LYS A 406 -26.55 -33.26 0.47
C LYS A 406 -25.05 -33.04 0.64
N ALA A 407 -24.62 -31.78 0.76
CA ALA A 407 -23.21 -31.45 0.95
C ALA A 407 -22.63 -32.03 2.25
N VAL A 408 -23.42 -32.04 3.33
CA VAL A 408 -23.00 -32.60 4.63
C VAL A 408 -23.04 -34.14 4.64
N GLU A 409 -23.77 -34.77 3.72
CA GLU A 409 -23.77 -36.23 3.51
C GLU A 409 -22.67 -36.73 2.55
N GLU A 410 -22.01 -35.83 1.82
CA GLU A 410 -20.96 -36.17 0.86
C GLU A 410 -19.66 -36.58 1.57
N THR A 411 -19.25 -37.84 1.41
CA THR A 411 -18.08 -38.42 2.09
C THR A 411 -16.75 -37.95 1.52
N ARG A 412 -16.74 -37.39 0.31
CA ARG A 412 -15.53 -36.86 -0.33
C ARG A 412 -15.14 -35.46 0.15
N PHE A 413 -16.02 -34.75 0.84
CA PHE A 413 -15.73 -33.41 1.30
C PHE A 413 -14.89 -33.44 2.58
N THR A 414 -13.73 -32.80 2.53
CA THR A 414 -13.02 -32.39 3.76
C THR A 414 -13.78 -31.26 4.44
N GLU A 415 -13.53 -31.02 5.72
CA GLU A 415 -14.21 -29.95 6.47
C GLU A 415 -14.01 -28.56 5.84
N LEU A 416 -12.80 -28.31 5.32
CA LEU A 416 -12.48 -27.09 4.56
C LEU A 416 -13.34 -26.99 3.29
N VAL A 417 -13.42 -28.06 2.50
CA VAL A 417 -14.21 -28.06 1.25
C VAL A 417 -15.69 -27.87 1.56
N LEU A 418 -16.20 -28.55 2.58
CA LEU A 418 -17.58 -28.38 3.03
C LEU A 418 -17.84 -26.93 3.46
N ASN A 419 -16.97 -26.33 4.26
CA ASN A 419 -17.09 -24.94 4.70
C ASN A 419 -17.13 -23.97 3.51
N ARG A 420 -16.21 -24.13 2.54
CA ARG A 420 -16.20 -23.32 1.31
C ARG A 420 -17.46 -23.51 0.49
N HIS A 421 -17.92 -24.76 0.35
CA HIS A 421 -19.14 -25.08 -0.39
C HIS A 421 -20.39 -24.48 0.28
N THR A 422 -20.50 -24.58 1.61
CA THR A 422 -21.55 -23.91 2.39
C THR A 422 -21.52 -22.41 2.13
N LYS A 423 -20.35 -21.75 2.18
CA LYS A 423 -20.23 -20.32 1.89
C LYS A 423 -20.73 -19.98 0.48
N VAL A 424 -20.38 -20.77 -0.53
CA VAL A 424 -20.85 -20.56 -1.91
C VAL A 424 -22.37 -20.65 -2.00
N LEU A 425 -22.98 -21.65 -1.36
CA LEU A 425 -24.43 -21.81 -1.35
C LEU A 425 -25.15 -20.65 -0.64
N ILE A 426 -24.64 -20.20 0.50
CA ILE A 426 -25.18 -19.03 1.22
C ILE A 426 -25.08 -17.77 0.35
N GLU A 427 -23.92 -17.54 -0.28
CA GLU A 427 -23.68 -16.38 -1.16
C GLU A 427 -24.57 -16.41 -2.42
N GLU A 428 -24.75 -17.57 -3.05
CA GLU A 428 -25.65 -17.75 -4.19
C GLU A 428 -27.08 -17.31 -3.81
N TRP A 429 -27.59 -17.79 -2.68
CA TRP A 429 -28.93 -17.47 -2.21
C TRP A 429 -29.07 -16.04 -1.72
N LYS A 430 -28.03 -15.49 -1.09
CA LYS A 430 -27.96 -14.07 -0.73
C LYS A 430 -28.13 -13.19 -1.97
N ASN A 431 -27.39 -13.49 -3.03
CA ASN A 431 -27.44 -12.74 -4.29
C ASN A 431 -28.80 -12.89 -4.99
N LYS A 432 -29.42 -14.07 -4.94
CA LYS A 432 -30.79 -14.27 -5.42
C LYS A 432 -31.78 -13.37 -4.68
N VAL A 433 -31.70 -13.31 -3.35
CA VAL A 433 -32.58 -12.46 -2.52
C VAL A 433 -32.35 -10.97 -2.81
N ILE A 434 -31.10 -10.51 -2.87
CA ILE A 434 -30.76 -9.12 -3.22
C ILE A 434 -31.31 -8.75 -4.61
N CYS A 435 -31.14 -9.63 -5.60
CA CYS A 435 -31.68 -9.43 -6.94
C CYS A 435 -33.22 -9.30 -6.95
N LEU A 436 -33.91 -10.11 -6.14
CA LEU A 436 -35.36 -10.03 -5.97
C LEU A 436 -35.79 -8.73 -5.27
N ASN A 437 -35.04 -8.25 -4.26
CA ASN A 437 -35.31 -7.00 -3.55
C ASN A 437 -35.19 -5.77 -4.47
N HIS A 438 -34.25 -5.78 -5.42
CA HIS A 438 -34.12 -4.69 -6.41
C HIS A 438 -35.24 -4.62 -7.44
N ALA A 439 -36.06 -5.66 -7.56
CA ALA A 439 -37.14 -5.68 -8.54
C ALA A 439 -38.34 -4.83 -8.08
N LYS A 440 -38.54 -3.70 -8.76
CA LYS A 440 -39.52 -2.66 -8.42
C LYS A 440 -41.01 -3.05 -8.60
N SER A 441 -41.31 -4.19 -9.22
CA SER A 441 -42.70 -4.61 -9.48
C SER A 441 -42.93 -6.08 -9.12
N THR A 442 -44.14 -6.39 -8.63
CA THR A 442 -44.55 -7.77 -8.28
C THR A 442 -44.51 -8.72 -9.48
N ASN A 443 -44.86 -8.24 -10.68
CA ASN A 443 -44.74 -9.03 -11.91
C ASN A 443 -43.28 -9.29 -12.28
N GLY A 444 -42.40 -8.29 -12.11
CA GLY A 444 -40.95 -8.44 -12.30
C GLY A 444 -40.34 -9.45 -11.33
N GLN A 445 -40.72 -9.39 -10.05
CA GLN A 445 -40.30 -10.37 -9.04
C GLN A 445 -40.74 -11.78 -9.40
N ASN A 446 -41.97 -11.98 -9.85
CA ASN A 446 -42.46 -13.31 -10.24
C ASN A 446 -41.72 -13.88 -11.45
N LYS A 447 -41.34 -13.04 -12.43
CA LYS A 447 -40.50 -13.45 -13.56
C LYS A 447 -39.08 -13.81 -13.10
N LEU A 448 -38.46 -13.00 -12.24
CA LEU A 448 -37.13 -13.28 -11.69
C LEU A 448 -37.10 -14.55 -10.85
N LYS A 449 -38.12 -14.81 -10.03
CA LYS A 449 -38.23 -16.07 -9.27
C LYS A 449 -38.16 -17.29 -10.20
N ARG A 450 -38.85 -17.25 -11.35
CA ARG A 450 -38.79 -18.33 -12.35
C ARG A 450 -37.39 -18.48 -12.96
N VAL A 451 -36.74 -17.37 -13.31
CA VAL A 451 -35.37 -17.39 -13.90
C VAL A 451 -34.32 -17.89 -12.91
N LEU A 452 -34.41 -17.46 -11.65
CA LEU A 452 -33.48 -17.84 -10.58
C LEU A 452 -33.75 -19.25 -10.02
N GLY A 453 -34.77 -19.94 -10.52
CA GLY A 453 -35.17 -21.28 -10.10
C GLY A 453 -35.84 -21.34 -8.72
N VAL A 454 -36.31 -20.21 -8.19
CA VAL A 454 -36.98 -20.10 -6.90
C VAL A 454 -38.34 -20.78 -6.94
N GLN A 455 -38.58 -21.68 -6.00
CA GLN A 455 -39.80 -22.45 -5.86
C GLN A 455 -40.68 -21.92 -4.71
N PRO A 456 -41.97 -22.29 -4.64
CA PRO A 456 -42.86 -21.85 -3.56
C PRO A 456 -42.37 -22.21 -2.15
N GLN A 457 -41.71 -23.36 -1.99
CA GLN A 457 -41.16 -23.80 -0.70
C GLN A 457 -39.97 -22.95 -0.20
N ASP A 458 -39.36 -22.15 -1.07
CA ASP A 458 -38.26 -21.24 -0.70
C ASP A 458 -38.78 -19.92 -0.12
N GLN A 459 -40.08 -19.65 -0.22
CA GLN A 459 -40.67 -18.37 0.15
C GLN A 459 -40.46 -17.98 1.63
N PRO A 460 -40.52 -18.90 2.62
CA PRO A 460 -40.21 -18.57 4.01
C PRO A 460 -38.77 -18.08 4.21
N LEU A 461 -37.81 -18.69 3.54
CA LEU A 461 -36.40 -18.28 3.57
C LEU A 461 -36.24 -16.89 2.94
N ILE A 462 -36.83 -16.68 1.77
CA ILE A 462 -36.76 -15.39 1.06
C ILE A 462 -37.39 -14.28 1.90
N ASN A 463 -38.56 -14.51 2.49
CA ASN A 463 -39.22 -13.52 3.34
C ASN A 463 -38.32 -13.09 4.51
N TYR A 464 -37.69 -14.06 5.17
CA TYR A 464 -36.79 -13.78 6.28
C TYR A 464 -35.53 -13.03 5.82
N TRP A 465 -34.87 -13.49 4.76
CA TRP A 465 -33.61 -12.89 4.29
C TRP A 465 -33.85 -11.51 3.67
N SER A 466 -34.93 -11.32 2.92
CA SER A 466 -35.31 -10.03 2.33
C SER A 466 -35.53 -8.95 3.38
N ALA A 467 -35.98 -9.30 4.60
CA ALA A 467 -36.19 -8.34 5.68
C ALA A 467 -34.88 -7.83 6.30
N HIS A 468 -33.76 -8.52 6.08
CA HIS A 468 -32.46 -8.22 6.71
C HIS A 468 -31.33 -7.93 5.71
N LEU A 469 -31.52 -8.24 4.43
CA LEU A 469 -30.59 -7.95 3.33
C LEU A 469 -31.11 -6.76 2.52
N ASN A 470 -30.65 -5.56 2.83
CA ASN A 470 -30.92 -4.35 2.03
C ASN A 470 -29.81 -4.07 1.02
#